data_AF-A0A8S0X7Z5-F1
#
_entry.id   AF-A0A8S0X7Z5-F1
#
_cell.length_a   1.000
_cell.length_b   1.000
_cell.length_c   1.000
_cell.angle_alpha   90.00
_cell.angle_beta   90.00
_cell.angle_gamma   90.00
#
_symmetry.space_group_name_H-M   'P 1'
#
loop_
_entity.id
_entity.type
_entity.pdbx_description
1 polymer ?
#
loop_
_entity_poly.entity_id
_entity_poly.type
_entity_poly.pdbx_seq_one_letter_code
_entity_poly.pdbx_strand_id
1 'polypeptide(L)'
;MNYSTKALDCALNYAERGWFVIPLHSVENGQCTCKRQCKSPGKHPIFNNWQAKATTDPAQIKQWWNKYSFANIGIVTGQKSGLVVIDIDPRNGGDASLQDLIDAYADFNAILATYTVMTGGNGSHFYYHYSKAFKSLKNHGLGKGIDIKADGGYILAPPSNHVSGGVYSVLHDFEPLPLPPMLIDLITAGQSESTSNKPEIVEGGRNDTLMALAAEQFRQGKTLERVQVFLLEENTLRCKPPLENKEVIGMAKSLASSFKPEAAQASFKTQWQQAILESGLGSGFAHVLMALSLYMDVEGRNCYPTEETIAERIRITRKSVSGHLKRAVDVGFLSRYLRGVEGKRGFSYGYIAQIPANQDR
;
A
#
# COMPACT_ATOMS: atom_id res chain seq x y z
N MET A 1 11.12 15.35 25.25
CA MET A 1 12.12 14.31 24.90
C MET A 1 12.95 14.81 23.73
N ASN A 2 14.28 14.71 23.81
CA ASN A 2 15.17 15.09 22.70
C ASN A 2 15.04 14.08 21.55
N TYR A 3 15.15 14.53 20.30
CA TYR A 3 15.00 13.69 19.09
C TYR A 3 15.87 12.43 19.12
N SER A 4 17.10 12.54 19.65
CA SER A 4 18.04 11.42 19.83
C SER A 4 17.46 10.28 20.66
N THR A 5 16.85 10.61 21.82
CA THR A 5 16.21 9.62 22.70
C THR A 5 15.04 8.96 21.99
N LYS A 6 14.22 9.75 21.27
CA LYS A 6 13.06 9.24 20.54
C LYS A 6 13.45 8.27 19.41
N ALA A 7 14.52 8.56 18.67
CA ALA A 7 14.97 7.69 17.58
C ALA A 7 15.53 6.35 18.11
N LEU A 8 16.31 6.38 19.20
CA LEU A 8 16.79 5.16 19.85
C LEU A 8 15.63 4.28 20.35
N ASP A 9 14.66 4.86 21.07
CA ASP A 9 13.52 4.13 21.61
C ASP A 9 12.70 3.46 20.48
N CYS A 10 12.46 4.19 19.38
CA CYS A 10 11.79 3.61 18.22
C CYS A 10 12.60 2.49 17.56
N ALA A 11 13.92 2.65 17.40
CA ALA A 11 14.78 1.61 16.83
C ALA A 11 14.76 0.32 17.65
N LEU A 12 14.75 0.45 18.99
CA LEU A 12 14.59 -0.68 19.90
C LEU A 12 13.21 -1.34 19.76
N ASN A 13 12.14 -0.55 19.68
CA ASN A 13 10.79 -1.11 19.49
C ASN A 13 10.65 -1.87 18.16
N TYR A 14 11.26 -1.38 17.07
CA TYR A 14 11.28 -2.12 15.81
C TYR A 14 12.04 -3.44 15.94
N ALA A 15 13.17 -3.45 16.66
CA ALA A 15 13.92 -4.66 16.92
C ALA A 15 13.13 -5.68 17.75
N GLU A 16 12.33 -5.23 18.73
CA GLU A 16 11.42 -6.08 19.50
C GLU A 16 10.34 -6.74 18.62
N ARG A 17 9.89 -6.05 17.57
CA ARG A 17 9.00 -6.62 16.53
C ARG A 17 9.71 -7.62 15.59
N GLY A 18 11.01 -7.87 15.81
CA GLY A 18 11.84 -8.72 14.95
C GLY A 18 12.31 -8.02 13.67
N TRP A 19 12.15 -6.71 13.57
CA TRP A 19 12.57 -5.95 12.39
C TRP A 19 14.02 -5.51 12.52
N PHE A 20 14.86 -5.96 11.59
CA PHE A 20 16.28 -5.66 11.59
C PHE A 20 16.53 -4.21 11.20
N VAL A 21 17.15 -3.45 12.10
CA VAL A 21 17.41 -2.02 11.91
C VAL A 21 18.85 -1.72 11.51
N ILE A 22 19.05 -0.59 10.84
CA ILE A 22 20.34 0.02 10.51
C ILE A 22 20.29 1.54 10.70
N PRO A 23 21.39 2.18 11.10
CA PRO A 23 21.46 3.64 11.12
C PRO A 23 21.73 4.16 9.70
N LEU A 24 20.91 5.13 9.31
CA LEU A 24 21.03 5.87 8.06
C LEU A 24 21.52 7.29 8.35
N HIS A 25 22.15 7.90 7.36
CA HIS A 25 22.39 9.34 7.41
C HIS A 25 21.06 10.07 7.55
N SER A 26 21.05 11.18 8.28
CA SER A 26 19.92 12.09 8.40
C SER A 26 20.17 13.41 7.68
N VAL A 27 19.18 14.30 7.71
CA VAL A 27 19.27 15.66 7.17
C VAL A 27 19.46 16.65 8.30
N GLU A 28 20.40 17.58 8.13
CA GLU A 28 20.68 18.70 9.02
C GLU A 28 20.82 19.96 8.17
N ASN A 29 20.08 21.02 8.49
CA ASN A 29 20.06 22.28 7.75
C ASN A 29 19.85 22.11 6.22
N GLY A 30 18.95 21.20 5.84
CA GLY A 30 18.65 20.88 4.44
C GLY A 30 19.73 20.06 3.72
N GLN A 31 20.81 19.66 4.39
CA GLN A 31 21.91 18.89 3.82
C GLN A 31 22.04 17.50 4.45
N CYS A 32 22.56 16.55 3.68
CA CYS A 32 22.83 15.21 4.20
C CYS A 32 24.02 15.24 5.16
N THR A 33 23.87 14.60 6.32
CA THR A 33 24.95 14.41 7.30
C THR A 33 26.14 13.59 6.77
N CYS A 34 26.05 13.01 5.57
CA CYS A 34 27.19 12.36 4.91
C CYS A 34 28.23 13.36 4.38
N LYS A 35 27.89 14.66 4.33
CA LYS A 35 28.76 15.77 3.90
C LYS A 35 29.30 15.62 2.47
N ARG A 36 28.56 14.92 1.61
CA ARG A 36 28.89 14.70 0.18
C ARG A 36 27.66 14.99 -0.68
N GLN A 37 27.89 15.26 -1.97
CA GLN A 37 26.81 15.27 -2.95
C GLN A 37 26.33 13.82 -3.16
N CYS A 38 25.19 13.48 -2.56
CA CYS A 38 24.60 12.15 -2.60
C CYS A 38 23.26 12.18 -3.33
N LYS A 39 22.90 11.06 -3.98
CA LYS A 39 21.66 10.94 -4.76
C LYS A 39 20.40 10.84 -3.89
N SER A 40 20.54 10.53 -2.59
CA SER A 40 19.41 10.32 -1.68
C SER A 40 19.72 10.89 -0.28
N PRO A 41 19.70 12.22 -0.11
CA PRO A 41 20.00 12.88 1.15
C PRO A 41 19.17 12.34 2.31
N GLY A 42 19.83 11.98 3.40
CA GLY A 42 19.16 11.45 4.60
C GLY A 42 18.56 10.05 4.45
N LYS A 43 18.82 9.34 3.35
CA LYS A 43 18.19 8.03 3.08
C LYS A 43 19.15 6.86 2.89
N HIS A 44 20.45 7.08 2.96
CA HIS A 44 21.44 6.03 2.71
C HIS A 44 22.18 5.60 3.98
N PRO A 45 22.65 4.34 4.06
CA PRO A 45 23.24 3.81 5.28
C PRO A 45 24.55 4.51 5.63
N ILE A 46 24.83 4.61 6.93
CA ILE A 46 26.10 5.15 7.43
C ILE A 46 27.26 4.19 7.12
N PHE A 47 26.98 2.89 7.09
CA PHE A 47 27.99 1.85 6.90
C PHE A 47 27.89 1.21 5.51
N ASN A 48 29.05 0.87 4.94
CA ASN A 48 29.14 -0.09 3.84
C ASN A 48 28.75 -1.50 4.36
N ASN A 49 28.33 -2.38 3.45
CA ASN A 49 27.84 -3.74 3.76
C ASN A 49 26.77 -3.73 4.87
N TRP A 50 25.87 -2.75 4.83
CA TRP A 50 24.79 -2.57 5.79
C TRP A 50 23.91 -3.82 5.92
N GLN A 51 23.76 -4.61 4.85
CA GLN A 51 22.97 -5.84 4.83
C GLN A 51 23.42 -6.83 5.91
N ALA A 52 24.74 -7.00 6.03
CA ALA A 52 25.36 -7.89 7.02
C ALA A 52 25.32 -7.28 8.43
N LYS A 53 25.29 -5.95 8.54
CA LYS A 53 25.32 -5.23 9.81
C LYS A 53 23.96 -5.07 10.45
N ALA A 54 22.88 -5.06 9.67
CA ALA A 54 21.52 -4.93 10.19
C ALA A 54 21.25 -5.93 11.31
N THR A 55 20.66 -5.46 12.41
CA THR A 55 20.55 -6.20 13.67
C THR A 55 19.23 -5.95 14.39
N THR A 56 18.85 -6.89 15.26
CA THR A 56 17.81 -6.72 16.29
C THR A 56 18.43 -6.72 17.70
N ASP A 57 19.76 -6.80 17.83
CA ASP A 57 20.44 -6.78 19.12
C ASP A 57 20.37 -5.39 19.78
N PRO A 58 19.70 -5.25 20.95
CA PRO A 58 19.56 -3.97 21.61
C PRO A 58 20.90 -3.36 22.05
N ALA A 59 21.92 -4.17 22.35
CA ALA A 59 23.24 -3.66 22.74
C ALA A 59 23.92 -2.95 21.56
N GLN A 60 23.90 -3.58 20.38
CA GLN A 60 24.42 -2.99 19.15
C GLN A 60 23.65 -1.73 18.73
N ILE A 61 22.32 -1.74 18.86
CA ILE A 61 21.47 -0.57 18.54
C ILE A 61 21.80 0.62 19.45
N LYS A 62 21.88 0.39 20.77
CA LYS A 62 22.29 1.44 21.73
C LYS A 62 23.67 2.00 21.40
N GLN A 63 24.62 1.13 21.06
CA GLN A 63 25.96 1.58 20.66
C GLN A 63 25.92 2.48 19.40
N TRP A 64 25.11 2.15 18.40
CA TRP A 64 24.97 2.98 17.20
C TRP A 64 24.37 4.33 17.50
N TRP A 65 23.25 4.40 18.23
CA TRP A 65 22.61 5.67 18.54
C TRP A 65 23.35 6.50 19.59
N ASN A 66 24.21 5.90 20.42
CA ASN A 66 25.17 6.66 21.24
C ASN A 66 26.24 7.37 20.38
N LYS A 67 26.64 6.76 19.25
CA LYS A 67 27.66 7.33 18.35
C LYS A 67 27.06 8.26 17.29
N TYR A 68 25.85 7.95 16.83
CA TYR A 68 25.15 8.63 15.75
C TYR A 68 23.77 9.09 16.25
N SER A 69 23.76 9.96 17.25
CA SER A 69 22.57 10.40 18.00
C SER A 69 21.41 10.94 17.16
N PHE A 70 21.68 11.41 15.95
CA PHE A 70 20.68 11.94 15.04
C PHE A 70 20.48 11.09 13.78
N ALA A 71 21.00 9.85 13.77
CA ALA A 71 20.81 8.95 12.64
C ALA A 71 19.33 8.70 12.38
N ASN A 72 18.97 8.66 11.09
CA ASN A 72 17.69 8.12 10.67
C ASN A 72 17.70 6.60 10.86
N ILE A 73 16.52 6.01 10.96
CA ILE A 73 16.33 4.58 11.15
C ILE A 73 15.98 3.95 9.82
N GLY A 74 16.76 2.95 9.40
CA GLY A 74 16.42 2.06 8.31
C GLY A 74 15.91 0.73 8.84
N ILE A 75 14.82 0.20 8.28
CA ILE A 75 14.38 -1.18 8.51
C ILE A 75 14.70 -1.99 7.25
N VAL A 76 15.47 -3.07 7.40
CA VAL A 76 15.75 -4.00 6.30
C VAL A 76 14.48 -4.78 5.99
N THR A 77 14.11 -4.85 4.72
CA THR A 77 12.91 -5.55 4.25
C THR A 77 13.26 -6.98 3.79
N GLY A 78 12.23 -7.74 3.39
CA GLY A 78 12.36 -9.12 2.93
C GLY A 78 12.34 -10.14 4.06
N GLN A 79 12.83 -11.34 3.76
CA GLN A 79 12.86 -12.49 4.66
C GLN A 79 13.54 -12.15 5.99
N LYS A 80 14.57 -11.30 5.96
CA LYS A 80 15.37 -10.96 7.15
C LYS A 80 14.52 -10.36 8.27
N SER A 81 13.58 -9.46 7.95
CA SER A 81 12.65 -8.88 8.94
C SER A 81 11.24 -9.46 8.84
N GLY A 82 11.01 -10.43 7.94
CA GLY A 82 9.68 -10.95 7.67
C GLY A 82 8.72 -9.89 7.10
N LEU A 83 9.22 -8.91 6.35
CA LEU A 83 8.43 -7.78 5.83
C LEU A 83 8.48 -7.64 4.31
N VAL A 84 7.37 -7.22 3.72
CA VAL A 84 7.29 -6.61 2.38
C VAL A 84 6.62 -5.26 2.55
N VAL A 85 7.13 -4.22 1.90
CA VAL A 85 6.56 -2.87 2.00
C VAL A 85 6.20 -2.36 0.61
N ILE A 86 4.98 -1.85 0.46
CA ILE A 86 4.56 -1.08 -0.71
C ILE A 86 4.80 0.40 -0.41
N ASP A 87 5.68 1.04 -1.17
CA ASP A 87 6.11 2.42 -1.03
C ASP A 87 5.49 3.27 -2.15
N ILE A 88 4.56 4.14 -1.76
CA ILE A 88 3.86 5.07 -2.66
C ILE A 88 4.58 6.41 -2.62
N ASP A 89 5.15 6.85 -3.75
CA ASP A 89 5.76 8.17 -3.93
C ASP A 89 4.92 9.05 -4.88
N PRO A 90 4.11 9.98 -4.34
CA PRO A 90 3.27 10.90 -5.12
C PRO A 90 4.06 11.68 -6.17
N ARG A 91 5.31 12.03 -5.87
CA ARG A 91 6.17 12.84 -6.76
C ARG A 91 6.52 12.09 -8.04
N ASN A 92 6.41 10.77 -8.01
CA ASN A 92 6.62 9.89 -9.15
C ASN A 92 5.29 9.35 -9.73
N GLY A 93 4.14 9.92 -9.35
CA GLY A 93 2.83 9.49 -9.83
C GLY A 93 2.18 8.38 -9.00
N GLY A 94 2.70 8.11 -7.80
CA GLY A 94 2.21 7.05 -6.93
C GLY A 94 0.72 7.17 -6.58
N ASP A 95 0.21 8.38 -6.33
CA ASP A 95 -1.21 8.59 -5.98
C ASP A 95 -2.15 8.22 -7.13
N ALA A 96 -1.78 8.59 -8.37
CA ALA A 96 -2.56 8.22 -9.54
C ALA A 96 -2.54 6.69 -9.75
N SER A 97 -1.36 6.07 -9.70
CA SER A 97 -1.21 4.61 -9.79
C SER A 97 -1.95 3.88 -8.67
N LEU A 98 -2.03 4.48 -7.47
CA LEU A 98 -2.73 3.91 -6.33
C LEU A 98 -4.24 3.97 -6.57
N GLN A 99 -4.73 5.12 -7.04
CA GLN A 99 -6.13 5.26 -7.43
C GLN A 99 -6.51 4.28 -8.54
N ASP A 100 -5.63 4.07 -9.53
CA ASP A 100 -5.84 3.08 -10.60
C ASP A 100 -6.03 1.65 -10.04
N LEU A 101 -5.27 1.29 -9.00
CA LEU A 101 -5.41 0.00 -8.33
C LEU A 101 -6.69 -0.08 -7.50
N ILE A 102 -7.07 1.01 -6.82
CA ILE A 102 -8.32 1.09 -6.06
C ILE A 102 -9.54 0.93 -6.97
N ASP A 103 -9.54 1.61 -8.12
CA ASP A 103 -10.65 1.56 -9.07
C ASP A 103 -10.71 0.22 -9.80
N ALA A 104 -9.55 -0.39 -10.08
CA ALA A 104 -9.48 -1.70 -10.75
C ALA A 104 -9.86 -2.87 -9.84
N TYR A 105 -9.73 -2.71 -8.52
CA TYR A 105 -9.91 -3.80 -7.56
C TYR A 105 -10.75 -3.34 -6.37
N ALA A 106 -12.03 -3.75 -6.34
CA ALA A 106 -13.01 -3.36 -5.33
C ALA A 106 -12.55 -3.56 -3.86
N ASP A 107 -11.64 -4.49 -3.61
CA ASP A 107 -11.10 -4.81 -2.29
C ASP A 107 -9.75 -4.13 -1.96
N PHE A 108 -9.19 -3.31 -2.86
CA PHE A 108 -7.86 -2.73 -2.65
C PHE A 108 -7.79 -1.79 -1.44
N ASN A 109 -8.90 -1.14 -1.06
CA ASN A 109 -8.92 -0.32 0.15
C ASN A 109 -8.72 -1.15 1.44
N ALA A 110 -9.19 -2.40 1.47
CA ALA A 110 -8.92 -3.30 2.59
C ALA A 110 -7.44 -3.69 2.67
N ILE A 111 -6.72 -3.65 1.55
CA ILE A 111 -5.28 -3.92 1.47
C ILE A 111 -4.50 -2.78 2.15
N LEU A 112 -4.97 -1.53 2.06
CA LEU A 112 -4.34 -0.38 2.69
C LEU A 112 -4.51 -0.30 4.22
N ALA A 113 -5.36 -1.15 4.79
CA ALA A 113 -5.62 -1.23 6.23
C ALA A 113 -4.57 -2.08 6.97
N THR A 114 -3.29 -1.73 6.82
CA THR A 114 -2.17 -2.41 7.46
C THR A 114 -1.32 -1.41 8.27
N TYR A 115 -0.18 -1.82 8.82
CA TYR A 115 0.77 -0.87 9.42
C TYR A 115 1.21 0.13 8.35
N THR A 116 0.86 1.41 8.54
CA THR A 116 1.06 2.47 7.56
C THR A 116 1.91 3.58 8.12
N VAL A 117 2.94 3.94 7.36
CA VAL A 117 3.82 5.07 7.68
C VAL A 117 3.67 6.13 6.60
N MET A 118 3.38 7.36 7.01
CA MET A 118 3.56 8.52 6.14
C MET A 118 5.05 8.84 6.02
N THR A 119 5.52 9.03 4.80
CA THR A 119 6.89 9.45 4.52
C THR A 119 7.03 10.96 4.70
N GLY A 120 8.25 11.43 4.97
CA GLY A 120 8.49 12.88 5.03
C GLY A 120 8.29 13.61 3.69
N GLY A 121 8.09 12.90 2.57
CA GLY A 121 7.83 13.44 1.25
C GLY A 121 6.36 13.38 0.80
N ASN A 122 5.42 13.23 1.74
CA ASN A 122 3.97 13.07 1.52
C ASN A 122 3.55 11.74 0.87
N GLY A 123 4.47 10.80 0.65
CA GLY A 123 4.14 9.42 0.27
C GLY A 123 3.76 8.54 1.46
N SER A 124 3.48 7.26 1.19
CA SER A 124 3.08 6.28 2.22
C SER A 124 3.75 4.93 2.05
N HIS A 125 4.11 4.28 3.15
CA HIS A 125 4.56 2.90 3.19
C HIS A 125 3.46 2.02 3.81
N PHE A 126 3.05 0.97 3.11
CA PHE A 126 2.13 -0.06 3.61
C PHE A 126 2.91 -1.36 3.85
N TYR A 127 2.93 -1.84 5.08
CA TYR A 127 3.76 -2.97 5.48
C TYR A 127 2.94 -4.27 5.51
N TYR A 128 3.53 -5.36 5.08
CA TYR A 128 2.92 -6.68 5.07
C TYR A 128 3.91 -7.74 5.54
N HIS A 129 3.42 -8.88 6.01
CA HIS A 129 4.26 -10.04 6.28
C HIS A 129 4.88 -10.57 4.98
N TYR A 130 6.15 -10.92 5.06
CA TYR A 130 6.85 -11.64 4.01
C TYR A 130 6.18 -12.99 3.72
N SER A 131 5.96 -13.27 2.45
CA SER A 131 5.44 -14.56 1.99
C SER A 131 6.51 -15.31 1.21
N LYS A 132 6.73 -16.60 1.55
CA LYS A 132 7.68 -17.47 0.85
C LYS A 132 7.25 -17.79 -0.59
N ALA A 133 6.01 -17.50 -0.96
CA ALA A 133 5.56 -17.56 -2.35
C ALA A 133 6.33 -16.58 -3.26
N PHE A 134 7.12 -15.67 -2.66
CA PHE A 134 7.85 -14.58 -3.32
C PHE A 134 9.37 -14.68 -3.21
N LYS A 135 9.94 -15.86 -3.46
CA LYS A 135 11.41 -16.05 -3.43
C LYS A 135 12.22 -15.20 -4.43
N SER A 136 11.58 -14.44 -5.32
CA SER A 136 12.27 -13.58 -6.29
C SER A 136 11.59 -12.24 -6.54
N LEU A 137 11.12 -11.56 -5.49
CA LEU A 137 10.82 -10.13 -5.63
C LEU A 137 12.12 -9.36 -5.83
N LYS A 138 12.50 -9.14 -7.09
CA LYS A 138 13.22 -7.92 -7.43
C LYS A 138 12.26 -6.74 -7.19
N ASN A 139 12.79 -5.59 -6.74
CA ASN A 139 12.02 -4.37 -6.48
C ASN A 139 11.33 -3.87 -7.77
N HIS A 140 10.25 -4.53 -8.19
CA HIS A 140 9.41 -4.14 -9.30
C HIS A 140 8.21 -3.39 -8.73
N GLY A 141 7.89 -2.25 -9.36
CA GLY A 141 6.76 -1.44 -8.94
C GLY A 141 5.43 -2.01 -9.41
N LEU A 142 4.34 -1.65 -8.74
CA LEU A 142 2.95 -1.96 -9.14
C LEU A 142 2.37 -0.90 -10.10
N GLY A 143 3.24 -0.06 -10.63
CA GLY A 143 2.88 1.13 -11.38
C GLY A 143 3.89 2.24 -11.11
N LYS A 144 3.75 3.34 -11.84
CA LYS A 144 4.62 4.50 -11.70
C LYS A 144 4.51 5.07 -10.27
N GLY A 145 5.64 5.21 -9.58
CA GLY A 145 5.66 5.74 -8.22
C GLY A 145 5.08 4.80 -7.15
N ILE A 146 4.88 3.51 -7.44
CA ILE A 146 4.59 2.48 -6.45
C ILE A 146 5.71 1.47 -6.47
N ASP A 147 6.61 1.51 -5.50
CA ASP A 147 7.71 0.57 -5.37
C ASP A 147 7.37 -0.55 -4.39
N ILE A 148 7.92 -1.74 -4.62
CA ILE A 148 7.92 -2.81 -3.63
C ILE A 148 9.31 -2.96 -3.04
N LYS A 149 9.37 -2.97 -1.71
CA LYS A 149 10.60 -3.16 -0.94
C LYS A 149 10.53 -4.52 -0.25
N ALA A 150 11.31 -5.46 -0.77
CA ALA A 150 11.38 -6.84 -0.29
C ALA A 150 12.83 -7.23 0.01
N ASP A 151 13.27 -8.41 -0.41
CA ASP A 151 14.64 -8.88 -0.18
C ASP A 151 15.70 -7.94 -0.77
N GLY A 152 16.80 -7.74 -0.04
CA GLY A 152 17.94 -6.92 -0.48
C GLY A 152 17.73 -5.40 -0.37
N GLY A 153 16.56 -4.95 0.07
CA GLY A 153 16.22 -3.55 0.30
C GLY A 153 16.12 -3.16 1.77
N TYR A 154 15.85 -1.87 1.98
CA TYR A 154 15.45 -1.31 3.27
C TYR A 154 14.53 -0.11 3.03
N ILE A 155 13.81 0.31 4.08
CA ILE A 155 12.96 1.50 4.09
C ILE A 155 13.40 2.45 5.21
N LEU A 156 13.03 3.73 5.11
CA LEU A 156 13.12 4.67 6.23
C LEU A 156 11.93 4.48 7.16
N ALA A 157 12.20 4.45 8.46
CA ALA A 157 11.20 4.26 9.49
C ALA A 157 11.02 5.51 10.36
N PRO A 158 9.83 5.75 10.95
CA PRO A 158 9.64 6.81 11.93
C PRO A 158 10.61 6.71 13.11
N PRO A 159 11.10 7.82 13.69
CA PRO A 159 10.74 9.21 13.38
C PRO A 159 11.76 9.88 12.45
N SER A 160 12.32 9.16 11.46
CA SER A 160 13.37 9.69 10.57
C SER A 160 12.97 10.99 9.86
N ASN A 161 13.91 11.90 9.66
CA ASN A 161 13.67 13.16 8.93
C ASN A 161 13.95 13.04 7.43
N HIS A 162 13.42 13.97 6.65
CA HIS A 162 13.51 14.00 5.20
C HIS A 162 14.02 15.35 4.68
N VAL A 163 14.62 15.35 3.49
CA VAL A 163 15.18 16.58 2.87
C VAL A 163 14.14 17.66 2.54
N SER A 164 12.87 17.27 2.44
CA SER A 164 11.74 18.22 2.29
C SER A 164 11.42 18.99 3.58
N GLY A 165 12.04 18.63 4.72
CA GLY A 165 11.67 19.13 6.05
C GLY A 165 10.61 18.29 6.76
N GLY A 166 9.98 17.34 6.09
CA GLY A 166 9.02 16.42 6.70
C GLY A 166 9.68 15.31 7.53
N VAL A 167 8.87 14.63 8.33
CA VAL A 167 9.29 13.53 9.22
C VAL A 167 8.43 12.30 8.94
N TYR A 168 9.07 11.13 8.87
CA TYR A 168 8.36 9.86 8.78
C TYR A 168 7.56 9.64 10.05
N SER A 169 6.27 9.36 9.93
CA SER A 169 5.35 9.19 11.06
C SER A 169 4.43 8.01 10.85
N VAL A 170 4.07 7.33 11.94
CA VAL A 170 3.10 6.24 11.90
C VAL A 170 1.72 6.86 11.73
N LEU A 171 1.05 6.53 10.63
CA LEU A 171 -0.34 6.93 10.38
C LEU A 171 -1.28 5.89 11.00
N HIS A 172 -0.99 4.60 10.78
CA HIS A 172 -1.74 3.48 11.34
C HIS A 172 -0.78 2.51 12.02
N ASP A 173 -0.86 2.41 13.36
CA ASP A 173 -0.06 1.47 14.15
C ASP A 173 -0.79 0.13 14.28
N PHE A 174 -0.90 -0.59 13.17
CA PHE A 174 -1.50 -1.93 13.11
C PHE A 174 -0.40 -3.00 13.16
N GLU A 175 -0.76 -4.27 13.35
CA GLU A 175 0.15 -5.34 12.95
C GLU A 175 0.18 -5.44 11.42
N PRO A 176 1.35 -5.62 10.78
CA PRO A 176 1.41 -5.86 9.34
C PRO A 176 0.51 -7.02 8.94
N LEU A 177 -0.34 -6.81 7.95
CA LEU A 177 -1.21 -7.86 7.42
C LEU A 177 -0.42 -8.91 6.64
N PRO A 178 -0.89 -10.17 6.55
CA PRO A 178 -0.41 -11.09 5.53
C PRO A 178 -0.53 -10.45 4.14
N LEU A 179 0.50 -10.62 3.30
CA LEU A 179 0.48 -10.09 1.94
C LEU A 179 -0.71 -10.70 1.14
N PRO A 180 -1.69 -9.90 0.70
CA PRO A 180 -2.90 -10.39 0.05
C PRO A 180 -2.62 -11.15 -1.25
N PRO A 181 -3.33 -12.27 -1.54
CA PRO A 181 -3.20 -13.04 -2.79
C PRO A 181 -3.24 -12.18 -4.06
N MET A 182 -4.15 -11.20 -4.13
CA MET A 182 -4.23 -10.28 -5.26
C MET A 182 -2.95 -9.49 -5.52
N LEU A 183 -2.27 -9.03 -4.46
CA LEU A 183 -0.95 -8.40 -4.61
C LEU A 183 0.08 -9.44 -5.06
N ILE A 184 -0.04 -10.69 -4.62
CA ILE A 184 0.80 -11.79 -5.15
C ILE A 184 0.67 -11.90 -6.66
N ASP A 185 -0.55 -11.97 -7.14
CA ASP A 185 -0.84 -12.12 -8.56
C ASP A 185 -0.41 -10.88 -9.35
N LEU A 186 -0.71 -9.67 -8.88
CA LEU A 186 -0.28 -8.42 -9.54
C LEU A 186 1.24 -8.33 -9.68
N ILE A 187 1.95 -8.66 -8.60
CA ILE A 187 3.40 -8.54 -8.58
C ILE A 187 4.06 -9.63 -9.42
N THR A 188 3.51 -10.84 -9.43
CA THR A 188 4.03 -11.96 -10.24
C THR A 188 3.62 -11.85 -11.72
N ALA A 189 2.43 -11.33 -12.04
CA ALA A 189 2.02 -11.03 -13.41
C ALA A 189 2.90 -9.95 -14.05
N GLY A 190 3.31 -8.93 -13.28
CA GLY A 190 4.31 -7.95 -13.74
C GLY A 190 5.69 -8.54 -14.05
N GLN A 191 6.01 -9.73 -13.54
CA GLN A 191 7.20 -10.50 -13.93
C GLN A 191 7.04 -11.22 -15.28
N SER A 192 5.80 -11.48 -15.72
CA SER A 192 5.50 -12.07 -17.03
C SER A 192 5.48 -11.03 -18.14
N GLU A 193 5.02 -9.80 -17.86
CA GLU A 193 4.91 -8.76 -18.90
C GLU A 193 6.22 -8.01 -19.18
N SER A 194 7.18 -8.02 -18.26
CA SER A 194 8.50 -7.38 -18.47
C SER A 194 9.48 -8.20 -19.32
N THR A 195 9.06 -9.36 -19.86
CA THR A 195 9.85 -10.14 -20.83
C THR A 195 9.04 -10.69 -22.02
N SER A 196 7.90 -10.09 -22.39
CA SER A 196 7.29 -10.43 -23.68
C SER A 196 7.84 -9.52 -24.79
N ASN A 197 8.48 -10.14 -25.80
CA ASN A 197 8.78 -9.55 -27.10
C ASN A 197 7.47 -9.11 -27.79
N LYS A 198 6.82 -8.04 -27.31
CA LYS A 198 5.72 -7.43 -28.05
C LYS A 198 6.33 -6.86 -29.34
N PRO A 199 5.80 -7.21 -30.53
CA PRO A 199 6.39 -6.78 -31.78
C PRO A 199 6.36 -5.25 -31.90
N GLU A 200 7.43 -4.70 -32.47
CA GLU A 200 7.50 -3.29 -32.83
C GLU A 200 6.36 -2.94 -33.80
N ILE A 201 5.79 -1.75 -33.61
CA ILE A 201 4.71 -1.22 -34.43
C ILE A 201 5.34 -0.21 -35.39
N VAL A 202 5.57 -0.63 -36.64
CA VAL A 202 6.18 0.20 -37.67
C VAL A 202 5.21 1.21 -38.26
N GLU A 203 5.76 2.24 -38.89
CA GLU A 203 5.03 3.23 -39.66
C GLU A 203 4.05 2.59 -40.66
N GLY A 204 2.80 3.06 -40.65
CA GLY A 204 1.68 2.49 -41.43
C GLY A 204 0.66 1.69 -40.61
N GLY A 205 1.02 1.15 -39.45
CA GLY A 205 0.09 0.37 -38.58
C GLY A 205 -0.15 0.94 -37.18
N ARG A 206 0.49 2.07 -36.85
CA ARG A 206 0.50 2.68 -35.50
C ARG A 206 -0.89 3.09 -35.01
N ASN A 207 -1.61 3.84 -35.83
CA ASN A 207 -2.89 4.44 -35.44
C ASN A 207 -3.94 3.34 -35.24
N ASP A 208 -4.03 2.39 -36.16
CA ASP A 208 -4.97 1.26 -36.06
C ASP A 208 -4.67 0.38 -34.84
N THR A 209 -3.39 0.10 -34.57
CA THR A 209 -2.99 -0.71 -33.42
C THR A 209 -3.31 0.00 -32.11
N LEU A 210 -2.95 1.28 -31.97
CA LEU A 210 -3.23 2.06 -30.77
C LEU A 210 -4.75 2.24 -30.57
N MET A 211 -5.52 2.45 -31.65
CA MET A 211 -6.99 2.52 -31.58
C MET A 211 -7.62 1.19 -31.17
N ALA A 212 -7.12 0.06 -31.66
CA ALA A 212 -7.60 -1.27 -31.26
C ALA A 212 -7.30 -1.55 -29.78
N LEU A 213 -6.10 -1.21 -29.32
CA LEU A 213 -5.73 -1.32 -27.91
C LEU A 213 -6.57 -0.37 -27.03
N ALA A 214 -6.85 0.85 -27.50
CA ALA A 214 -7.72 1.79 -26.83
C ALA A 214 -9.14 1.24 -26.67
N ALA A 215 -9.71 0.69 -27.75
CA ALA A 215 -11.05 0.09 -27.76
C ALA A 215 -11.14 -1.10 -26.80
N GLU A 216 -10.09 -1.92 -26.72
CA GLU A 216 -10.01 -3.01 -25.76
C GLU A 216 -10.02 -2.50 -24.31
N GLN A 217 -9.17 -1.51 -23.99
CA GLN A 217 -9.15 -0.92 -22.65
C GLN A 217 -10.49 -0.26 -22.27
N PHE A 218 -11.16 0.41 -23.21
CA PHE A 218 -12.49 0.97 -22.98
C PHE A 218 -13.56 -0.12 -22.79
N ARG A 219 -13.53 -1.23 -23.54
CA ARG A 219 -14.43 -2.38 -23.33
C ARG A 219 -14.23 -3.03 -21.96
N GLN A 220 -13.02 -2.94 -21.41
CA GLN A 220 -12.70 -3.36 -20.04
C GLN A 220 -13.09 -2.31 -18.97
N GLY A 221 -13.83 -1.27 -19.35
CA GLY A 221 -14.35 -0.26 -18.43
C GLY A 221 -13.33 0.76 -17.94
N LYS A 222 -12.16 0.88 -18.59
CA LYS A 222 -11.13 1.86 -18.19
C LYS A 222 -11.55 3.29 -18.58
N THR A 223 -11.18 4.26 -17.75
CA THR A 223 -11.47 5.69 -17.98
C THR A 223 -10.66 6.27 -19.14
N LEU A 224 -11.08 7.41 -19.68
CA LEU A 224 -10.39 8.10 -20.78
C LEU A 224 -8.93 8.41 -20.41
N GLU A 225 -8.71 8.91 -19.20
CA GLU A 225 -7.39 9.26 -18.67
C GLU A 225 -6.49 8.01 -18.60
N ARG A 226 -7.04 6.86 -18.19
CA ARG A 226 -6.32 5.60 -18.11
C ARG A 226 -5.91 5.08 -19.48
N VAL A 227 -6.83 5.15 -20.45
CA VAL A 227 -6.53 4.77 -21.84
C VAL A 227 -5.47 5.68 -22.43
N GLN A 228 -5.50 7.00 -22.16
CA GLN A 228 -4.47 7.93 -22.63
C GLN A 228 -3.08 7.57 -22.12
N VAL A 229 -2.93 7.31 -20.82
CA VAL A 229 -1.64 6.95 -20.22
C VAL A 229 -1.11 5.65 -20.81
N PHE A 230 -1.96 4.62 -20.90
CA PHE A 230 -1.60 3.34 -21.48
C PHE A 230 -1.16 3.45 -22.95
N LEU A 231 -1.87 4.21 -23.77
CA LEU A 231 -1.48 4.40 -25.18
C LEU A 231 -0.18 5.20 -25.32
N LEU A 232 0.09 6.18 -24.45
CA LEU A 232 1.34 6.92 -24.46
C LEU A 232 2.54 6.02 -24.12
N GLU A 233 2.35 5.09 -23.19
CA GLU A 233 3.36 4.09 -22.83
C GLU A 233 3.60 3.10 -23.99
N GLU A 234 2.53 2.51 -24.54
CA GLU A 234 2.63 1.58 -25.67
C GLU A 234 3.22 2.27 -26.92
N ASN A 235 2.91 3.54 -27.18
CA ASN A 235 3.52 4.34 -28.23
C ASN A 235 5.02 4.58 -28.00
N THR A 236 5.42 4.86 -26.75
CA THR A 236 6.83 5.08 -26.39
C THR A 236 7.64 3.79 -26.52
N LEU A 237 7.05 2.67 -26.10
CA LEU A 237 7.75 1.39 -26.03
C LEU A 237 7.77 0.66 -27.38
N ARG A 238 6.70 0.72 -28.17
CA ARG A 238 6.53 -0.14 -29.35
C ARG A 238 6.46 0.59 -30.69
N CYS A 239 6.00 1.84 -30.76
CA CYS A 239 5.89 2.54 -32.06
C CYS A 239 7.25 3.05 -32.54
N LYS A 240 7.59 2.76 -33.80
CA LYS A 240 8.84 3.21 -34.46
C LYS A 240 8.53 3.93 -35.79
N PRO A 241 8.76 5.26 -35.89
CA PRO A 241 8.96 6.19 -34.78
C PRO A 241 7.68 6.37 -33.93
N PRO A 242 7.79 6.80 -32.66
CA PRO A 242 6.62 7.15 -31.85
C PRO A 242 5.81 8.27 -32.48
N LEU A 243 4.48 8.22 -32.34
CA LEU A 243 3.58 9.31 -32.69
C LEU A 243 3.70 10.46 -31.68
N GLU A 244 3.24 11.65 -32.05
CA GLU A 244 3.16 12.77 -31.12
C GLU A 244 2.15 12.49 -29.99
N ASN A 245 2.51 12.84 -28.76
CA ASN A 245 1.63 12.64 -27.60
C ASN A 245 0.24 13.26 -27.79
N LYS A 246 0.15 14.41 -28.49
CA LYS A 246 -1.14 15.07 -28.78
C LYS A 246 -2.03 14.21 -29.68
N GLU A 247 -1.46 13.54 -30.66
CA GLU A 247 -2.17 12.62 -31.56
C GLU A 247 -2.68 11.39 -30.78
N VAL A 248 -1.82 10.79 -29.95
CA VAL A 248 -2.17 9.64 -29.10
C VAL A 248 -3.30 9.96 -28.10
N ILE A 249 -3.21 11.12 -27.45
CA ILE A 249 -4.26 11.62 -26.55
C ILE A 249 -5.56 11.87 -27.33
N GLY A 250 -5.46 12.43 -28.54
CA GLY A 250 -6.60 12.69 -29.42
C GLY A 250 -7.35 11.42 -29.82
N MET A 251 -6.63 10.33 -30.11
CA MET A 251 -7.20 9.02 -30.43
C MET A 251 -8.08 8.48 -29.29
N ALA A 252 -7.56 8.45 -28.06
CA ALA A 252 -8.33 8.01 -26.90
C ALA A 252 -9.57 8.89 -26.65
N LYS A 253 -9.45 10.22 -26.81
CA LYS A 253 -10.58 11.17 -26.67
C LYS A 253 -11.68 10.92 -27.69
N SER A 254 -11.29 10.72 -28.95
CA SER A 254 -12.24 10.44 -30.03
C SER A 254 -13.03 9.17 -29.72
N LEU A 255 -12.35 8.13 -29.26
CA LEU A 255 -12.93 6.82 -29.00
C LEU A 255 -13.82 6.79 -27.76
N ALA A 256 -13.45 7.49 -26.68
CA ALA A 256 -14.21 7.51 -25.42
C ALA A 256 -15.69 7.91 -25.59
N SER A 257 -15.99 8.77 -26.57
CA SER A 257 -17.37 9.17 -26.88
C SER A 257 -18.29 7.99 -27.24
N SER A 258 -17.73 6.92 -27.81
CA SER A 258 -18.44 5.72 -28.23
C SER A 258 -18.55 4.65 -27.14
N PHE A 259 -17.78 4.80 -26.06
CA PHE A 259 -17.69 3.80 -24.98
C PHE A 259 -18.29 4.28 -23.65
N LYS A 260 -18.85 5.50 -23.59
CA LYS A 260 -19.47 6.16 -22.41
C LYS A 260 -19.31 5.32 -21.13
N PRO A 261 -18.13 5.32 -20.50
CA PRO A 261 -18.01 4.66 -19.21
C PRO A 261 -18.91 5.47 -18.27
N GLU A 262 -20.00 4.86 -17.79
CA GLU A 262 -20.60 5.33 -16.55
C GLU A 262 -19.44 5.39 -15.56
N ALA A 263 -19.13 6.58 -15.04
CA ALA A 263 -18.14 6.73 -13.99
C ALA A 263 -18.48 5.69 -12.93
N ALA A 264 -17.64 4.65 -12.78
CA ALA A 264 -17.95 3.53 -11.91
C ALA A 264 -18.12 4.10 -10.51
N GLN A 265 -19.38 4.28 -10.10
CA GLN A 265 -19.69 4.87 -8.82
C GLN A 265 -19.12 3.91 -7.78
N ALA A 266 -18.21 4.41 -6.93
CA ALA A 266 -17.53 3.59 -5.94
C ALA A 266 -18.57 2.75 -5.16
N SER A 267 -18.32 1.45 -5.02
CA SER A 267 -19.27 0.54 -4.37
C SER A 267 -19.56 0.98 -2.93
N PHE A 268 -20.72 0.59 -2.37
CA PHE A 268 -21.05 0.93 -0.98
C PHE A 268 -19.98 0.41 -0.01
N LYS A 269 -19.49 -0.82 -0.21
CA LYS A 269 -18.40 -1.41 0.57
C LYS A 269 -17.13 -0.53 0.53
N THR A 270 -16.78 0.00 -0.63
CA THR A 270 -15.64 0.90 -0.81
C THR A 270 -15.83 2.20 -0.03
N GLN A 271 -17.00 2.82 -0.12
CA GLN A 271 -17.34 4.03 0.64
C GLN A 271 -17.30 3.78 2.16
N TRP A 272 -17.78 2.61 2.58
CA TRP A 272 -17.77 2.19 3.99
C TRP A 272 -16.36 2.00 4.54
N GLN A 273 -15.47 1.36 3.78
CA GLN A 273 -14.06 1.22 4.13
C GLN A 273 -13.40 2.60 4.30
N GLN A 274 -13.64 3.52 3.37
CA GLN A 274 -13.10 4.88 3.48
C GLN A 274 -13.57 5.58 4.77
N ALA A 275 -14.87 5.52 5.06
CA ALA A 275 -15.43 6.12 6.28
C ALA A 275 -14.80 5.55 7.57
N ILE A 276 -14.42 4.27 7.60
CA ILE A 276 -13.73 3.66 8.75
C ILE A 276 -12.35 4.28 8.95
N LEU A 277 -11.57 4.42 7.88
CA LEU A 277 -10.21 5.00 7.94
C LEU A 277 -10.26 6.46 8.41
N GLU A 278 -11.28 7.21 8.00
CA GLU A 278 -11.48 8.62 8.34
C GLU A 278 -12.11 8.83 9.73
N SER A 279 -12.67 7.78 10.35
CA SER A 279 -13.45 7.89 11.59
C SER A 279 -12.66 8.34 12.83
N GLY A 280 -11.33 8.15 12.85
CA GLY A 280 -10.50 8.41 14.03
C GLY A 280 -10.78 7.50 15.24
N LEU A 281 -11.59 6.45 15.10
CA LEU A 281 -12.04 5.59 16.22
C LEU A 281 -10.98 4.63 16.78
N GLY A 282 -9.75 4.70 16.27
CA GLY A 282 -8.58 3.96 16.75
C GLY A 282 -8.24 2.73 15.92
N SER A 283 -6.99 2.31 16.04
CA SER A 283 -6.38 1.32 15.14
C SER A 283 -7.02 -0.07 15.20
N GLY A 284 -7.23 -0.60 16.40
CA GLY A 284 -7.89 -1.90 16.57
C GLY A 284 -9.32 -1.93 16.02
N PHE A 285 -10.01 -0.80 16.07
CA PHE A 285 -11.37 -0.67 15.52
C PHE A 285 -11.35 -0.75 14.00
N ALA A 286 -10.52 0.06 13.35
CA ALA A 286 -10.38 0.05 11.89
C ALA A 286 -9.92 -1.32 11.38
N HIS A 287 -8.93 -1.93 12.03
CA HIS A 287 -8.38 -3.22 11.63
C HIS A 287 -9.43 -4.35 11.66
N VAL A 288 -10.27 -4.39 12.71
CA VAL A 288 -11.36 -5.39 12.83
C VAL A 288 -12.41 -5.21 11.73
N LEU A 289 -12.82 -3.98 11.43
CA LEU A 289 -13.85 -3.70 10.42
C LEU A 289 -13.33 -3.91 8.99
N MET A 290 -12.05 -3.60 8.75
CA MET A 290 -11.39 -3.88 7.47
C MET A 290 -11.28 -5.38 7.23
N ALA A 291 -10.91 -6.15 8.25
CA ALA A 291 -10.91 -7.61 8.18
C ALA A 291 -12.32 -8.18 7.95
N LEU A 292 -13.34 -7.58 8.59
CA LEU A 292 -14.74 -7.95 8.39
C LEU A 292 -15.20 -7.67 6.94
N SER A 293 -14.73 -6.58 6.34
CA SER A 293 -15.05 -6.20 4.95
C SER A 293 -14.67 -7.27 3.93
N LEU A 294 -13.64 -8.09 4.20
CA LEU A 294 -13.20 -9.17 3.32
C LEU A 294 -14.27 -10.26 3.13
N TYR A 295 -15.30 -10.28 3.99
CA TYR A 295 -16.42 -11.20 3.92
C TYR A 295 -17.71 -10.53 3.43
N MET A 296 -17.67 -9.25 3.05
CA MET A 296 -18.82 -8.50 2.53
C MET A 296 -18.84 -8.49 1.00
N ASP A 297 -20.05 -8.51 0.44
CA ASP A 297 -20.26 -8.14 -0.97
C ASP A 297 -20.12 -6.63 -1.19
N VAL A 298 -20.23 -6.19 -2.45
CA VAL A 298 -20.09 -4.78 -2.85
C VAL A 298 -21.14 -3.84 -2.23
N GLU A 299 -22.26 -4.38 -1.75
CA GLU A 299 -23.31 -3.63 -1.04
C GLU A 299 -23.10 -3.60 0.47
N GLY A 300 -22.00 -4.20 0.99
CA GLY A 300 -21.73 -4.27 2.42
C GLY A 300 -22.59 -5.29 3.16
N ARG A 301 -23.16 -6.25 2.43
CA ARG A 301 -24.05 -7.31 2.94
C ARG A 301 -23.36 -8.67 2.83
N ASN A 302 -24.12 -9.74 3.08
CA ASN A 302 -23.68 -11.13 2.98
C ASN A 302 -22.43 -11.47 3.82
N CYS A 303 -22.27 -10.82 4.97
CA CYS A 303 -21.11 -10.97 5.84
C CYS A 303 -21.41 -11.82 7.08
N TYR A 304 -20.78 -13.01 7.16
CA TYR A 304 -21.04 -14.01 8.20
C TYR A 304 -19.80 -14.67 8.84
N PRO A 305 -18.62 -14.04 8.92
CA PRO A 305 -17.49 -14.65 9.59
C PRO A 305 -17.75 -14.80 11.09
N THR A 306 -17.14 -15.82 11.72
CA THR A 306 -17.11 -15.91 13.18
C THR A 306 -16.11 -14.90 13.76
N GLU A 307 -16.28 -14.50 15.02
CA GLU A 307 -15.31 -13.63 15.71
C GLU A 307 -13.94 -14.31 15.78
N GLU A 308 -13.90 -15.64 15.93
CA GLU A 308 -12.69 -16.47 15.86
C GLU A 308 -12.00 -16.37 14.50
N THR A 309 -12.76 -16.48 13.40
CA THR A 309 -12.21 -16.36 12.03
C THR A 309 -11.55 -15.00 11.81
N ILE A 310 -12.16 -13.92 12.31
CA ILE A 310 -11.58 -12.58 12.24
C ILE A 310 -10.31 -12.53 13.10
N ALA A 311 -10.39 -12.99 14.36
CA ALA A 311 -9.31 -12.97 15.32
C ALA A 311 -8.05 -13.69 14.81
N GLU A 312 -8.21 -14.89 14.23
CA GLU A 312 -7.13 -15.66 13.63
C GLU A 312 -6.48 -14.94 12.46
N ARG A 313 -7.30 -14.34 11.58
CA ARG A 313 -6.81 -13.66 10.37
C ARG A 313 -5.93 -12.45 10.70
N ILE A 314 -6.34 -11.63 11.66
CA ILE A 314 -5.58 -10.42 12.05
C ILE A 314 -4.74 -10.60 13.32
N ARG A 315 -4.62 -11.84 13.81
CA ARG A 315 -3.77 -12.25 14.94
C ARG A 315 -4.00 -11.45 16.23
N ILE A 316 -5.27 -11.18 16.55
CA ILE A 316 -5.67 -10.61 17.84
C ILE A 316 -6.60 -11.56 18.59
N THR A 317 -6.93 -11.25 19.85
CA THR A 317 -7.83 -12.11 20.62
C THR A 317 -9.28 -11.97 20.16
N ARG A 318 -10.05 -13.08 20.20
CA ARG A 318 -11.50 -13.08 20.00
C ARG A 318 -12.22 -12.03 20.87
N LYS A 319 -11.78 -11.87 22.13
CA LYS A 319 -12.34 -10.87 23.05
C LYS A 319 -12.17 -9.43 22.53
N SER A 320 -11.01 -9.12 21.95
CA SER A 320 -10.75 -7.81 21.34
C SER A 320 -11.63 -7.60 20.11
N VAL A 321 -11.75 -8.59 19.22
CA VAL A 321 -12.68 -8.55 18.08
C VAL A 321 -14.11 -8.26 18.54
N SER A 322 -14.61 -9.00 19.52
CA SER A 322 -15.98 -8.84 20.03
C SER A 322 -16.22 -7.42 20.58
N GLY A 323 -15.24 -6.87 21.30
CA GLY A 323 -15.30 -5.49 21.81
C GLY A 323 -15.37 -4.44 20.69
N HIS A 324 -14.56 -4.59 19.64
CA HIS A 324 -14.57 -3.68 18.49
C HIS A 324 -15.84 -3.80 17.65
N LEU A 325 -16.35 -5.03 17.42
CA LEU A 325 -17.61 -5.24 16.70
C LEU A 325 -18.81 -4.67 17.48
N LYS A 326 -18.83 -4.82 18.81
CA LYS A 326 -19.84 -4.18 19.65
C LYS A 326 -19.79 -2.67 19.50
N ARG A 327 -18.60 -2.07 19.66
CA ARG A 327 -18.41 -0.63 19.47
C ARG A 327 -18.84 -0.18 18.07
N ALA A 328 -18.58 -0.97 17.03
CA ALA A 328 -18.95 -0.63 15.66
C ALA A 328 -20.46 -0.58 15.44
N VAL A 329 -21.20 -1.45 16.14
CA VAL A 329 -22.66 -1.35 16.22
C VAL A 329 -23.07 -0.08 16.96
N ASP A 330 -22.45 0.21 18.11
CA ASP A 330 -22.79 1.38 18.93
C ASP A 330 -22.57 2.71 18.19
N VAL A 331 -21.51 2.81 17.37
CA VAL A 331 -21.20 4.02 16.59
C VAL A 331 -21.82 4.04 15.18
N GLY A 332 -22.65 3.04 14.84
CA GLY A 332 -23.40 3.03 13.59
C GLY A 332 -22.62 2.62 12.33
N PHE A 333 -21.45 1.99 12.48
CA PHE A 333 -20.73 1.41 11.35
C PHE A 333 -21.27 0.03 10.94
N LEU A 334 -21.99 -0.65 11.83
CA LEU A 334 -22.54 -1.97 11.61
C LEU A 334 -23.94 -2.10 12.19
N SER A 335 -24.77 -2.90 11.54
CA SER A 335 -25.86 -3.60 12.21
C SER A 335 -25.53 -5.09 12.29
N ARG A 336 -25.95 -5.72 13.38
CA ARG A 336 -25.68 -7.14 13.68
C ARG A 336 -26.99 -7.86 13.97
N TYR A 337 -27.18 -9.03 13.35
CA TYR A 337 -28.37 -9.86 13.56
C TYR A 337 -28.01 -11.32 13.83
N LEU A 338 -28.90 -12.03 14.52
CA LEU A 338 -28.73 -13.46 14.79
C LEU A 338 -29.10 -14.27 13.54
N ARG A 339 -28.22 -15.20 13.18
CA ARG A 339 -28.42 -16.19 12.12
C ARG A 339 -28.50 -17.57 12.77
N GLY A 340 -29.66 -18.20 12.70
CA GLY A 340 -29.79 -19.63 12.95
C GLY A 340 -29.37 -20.41 11.72
N VAL A 341 -28.70 -21.55 11.90
CA VAL A 341 -28.51 -22.53 10.83
C VAL A 341 -29.51 -23.66 11.10
N GLU A 342 -30.43 -23.88 10.17
CA GLU A 342 -31.44 -24.94 10.27
C GLU A 342 -30.74 -26.29 10.54
N GLY A 343 -31.16 -26.99 11.60
CA GLY A 343 -30.59 -28.28 11.99
C GLY A 343 -29.30 -28.26 12.84
N LYS A 344 -28.74 -27.10 13.21
CA LYS A 344 -27.59 -27.01 14.15
C LYS A 344 -27.98 -26.37 15.49
N ARG A 345 -27.44 -26.89 16.60
CA ARG A 345 -27.49 -26.20 17.91
C ARG A 345 -26.47 -25.06 17.90
N GLY A 346 -26.95 -23.83 17.79
CA GLY A 346 -26.14 -22.62 17.91
C GLY A 346 -26.65 -21.48 17.02
N PHE A 347 -26.27 -20.26 17.37
CA PHE A 347 -26.50 -19.06 16.57
C PHE A 347 -25.16 -18.46 16.16
N SER A 348 -25.07 -17.99 14.92
CA SER A 348 -23.97 -17.14 14.45
C SER A 348 -24.48 -15.72 14.23
N TYR A 349 -23.59 -14.74 14.06
CA TYR A 349 -23.98 -13.39 13.70
C TYR A 349 -23.86 -13.17 12.18
N GLY A 350 -24.78 -12.38 11.64
CA GLY A 350 -24.60 -11.71 10.36
C GLY A 350 -24.37 -10.21 10.59
N TYR A 351 -23.61 -9.59 9.69
CA TYR A 351 -23.24 -8.18 9.76
C TYR A 351 -23.68 -7.47 8.48
N ILE A 352 -24.20 -6.25 8.61
CA ILE A 352 -24.50 -5.35 7.49
C ILE A 352 -23.78 -4.03 7.77
N ALA A 353 -22.95 -3.61 6.81
CA ALA A 353 -22.24 -2.34 6.87
C ALA A 353 -23.20 -1.14 6.80
N GLN A 354 -22.87 -0.11 7.57
CA GLN A 354 -23.58 1.16 7.62
C GLN A 354 -22.55 2.29 7.65
N ILE A 355 -22.82 3.39 6.96
CA ILE A 355 -22.02 4.61 7.09
C ILE A 355 -22.77 5.49 8.09
N PRO A 356 -22.16 5.83 9.24
CA PRO A 356 -22.78 6.74 10.20
C PRO A 356 -23.14 8.05 9.48
N ALA A 357 -24.35 8.57 9.70
CA ALA A 357 -24.66 9.92 9.26
C ALA A 357 -23.65 10.87 9.91
N ASN A 358 -23.10 11.82 9.14
CA ASN A 358 -22.21 12.86 9.67
C ASN A 358 -22.83 13.39 10.97
N GLN A 359 -22.23 13.06 12.11
CA GLN A 359 -22.54 13.75 13.35
C GLN A 359 -21.95 15.13 13.16
N ASP A 360 -22.82 16.12 12.94
CA ASP A 360 -22.44 17.52 12.79
C ASP A 360 -21.37 17.88 13.84
N ARG A 361 -20.26 18.42 13.34
CA ARG A 361 -19.12 18.88 14.13
C ARG A 361 -19.50 19.99 15.10
#